data_AF-A0A918ZJ46-F1
#
_entry.id   AF-A0A918ZJ46-F1
#
_cell.length_a   1.000
_cell.length_b   1.000
_cell.length_c   1.000
_cell.angle_alpha   90.00
_cell.angle_beta   90.00
_cell.angle_gamma   90.00
#
_symmetry.space_group_name_H-M   'P 1'
#
loop_
_entity.id
_entity.type
_entity.pdbx_description
1 polymer ?
#
loop_
_entity_poly.entity_id
_entity_poly.type
_entity_poly.pdbx_seq_one_letter_code
_entity_poly.pdbx_strand_id
1 'polypeptide(L)'
;MYPWQSASDGREETQRLHLNPRSGHWLPDHSHRQHHVGLAIAHNVWRYYEASGDAEFLHTKGAEMLLQIARFWANAATWDESLGRYRIRGVVGPDEYHEACPGADRPGLDDNAYTNVTAACSHPRL
;
A
#
# COMPACT_ATOMS: atom_id res chain seq x y z
N MET A 1 1.56 -4.78 -7.82
CA MET A 1 1.83 -4.13 -6.52
C MET A 1 2.76 -5.01 -5.72
N TYR A 2 3.65 -4.45 -4.92
CA TYR A 2 4.48 -5.25 -4.01
C TYR A 2 3.60 -5.98 -2.99
N PRO A 3 3.91 -7.25 -2.65
CA PRO A 3 3.20 -7.98 -1.62
C PRO A 3 3.51 -7.42 -0.23
N TRP A 4 2.65 -7.70 0.74
CA TRP A 4 2.93 -7.35 2.13
C TRP A 4 4.12 -8.14 2.68
N GLN A 5 4.21 -9.43 2.34
CA GLN A 5 5.38 -10.27 2.63
C GLN A 5 5.85 -10.92 1.34
N SER A 6 7.14 -10.78 1.04
CA SER A 6 7.79 -11.35 -0.13
C SER A 6 8.92 -12.28 0.29
N ALA A 7 9.13 -13.35 -0.48
CA ALA A 7 10.31 -14.20 -0.40
C ALA A 7 11.09 -14.16 -1.73
N SER A 8 11.58 -15.32 -2.17
CA SER A 8 12.57 -15.44 -3.25
C SER A 8 12.08 -15.08 -4.65
N ASP A 9 10.76 -15.10 -4.92
CA ASP A 9 10.20 -14.90 -6.26
C ASP A 9 9.29 -13.66 -6.38
N GLY A 10 9.15 -12.88 -5.31
CA GLY A 10 8.35 -11.66 -5.31
C GLY A 10 6.84 -11.86 -5.13
N ARG A 11 6.36 -13.10 -4.94
CA ARG A 11 4.92 -13.35 -4.72
C ARG A 11 4.48 -13.00 -3.31
N GLU A 12 3.16 -12.91 -3.12
CA GLU A 12 2.56 -12.72 -1.80
C GLU A 12 2.71 -13.98 -0.94
N GLU A 13 3.45 -13.84 0.15
CA GLU A 13 3.72 -14.89 1.14
C GLU A 13 2.99 -14.63 2.47
N THR A 14 2.22 -13.55 2.57
CA THR A 14 1.42 -13.28 3.76
C THR A 14 0.45 -14.42 4.02
N GLN A 15 0.47 -14.90 5.27
CA GLN A 15 -0.47 -15.91 5.73
C GLN A 15 -1.93 -15.48 5.49
N ARG A 16 -2.82 -16.45 5.24
CA ARG A 16 -4.25 -16.18 5.05
C ARG A 16 -5.04 -16.18 6.36
N LEU A 17 -4.46 -16.75 7.41
CA LEU A 17 -5.06 -16.90 8.73
C LEU A 17 -4.00 -16.61 9.78
N HIS A 18 -4.39 -16.00 10.89
CA HIS A 18 -3.55 -15.85 12.08
C HIS A 18 -4.19 -16.53 13.29
N LEU A 19 -3.37 -17.02 14.21
CA LEU A 19 -3.84 -17.57 15.48
C LEU A 19 -3.97 -16.45 16.51
N ASN A 20 -5.15 -16.25 17.07
CA ASN A 20 -5.32 -15.40 18.24
C ASN A 20 -4.96 -16.20 19.50
N PRO A 21 -3.87 -15.84 20.22
CA PRO A 21 -3.40 -16.64 21.35
C PRO A 21 -4.31 -16.53 22.59
N ARG A 22 -5.19 -15.52 22.65
CA ARG A 22 -6.12 -15.34 23.78
C ARG A 22 -7.36 -16.20 23.64
N SER A 23 -7.90 -16.35 22.42
CA SER A 23 -9.07 -17.19 22.15
C SER A 23 -8.71 -18.59 21.69
N GLY A 24 -7.49 -18.81 21.18
CA GLY A 24 -7.07 -20.05 20.53
C GLY A 24 -7.68 -20.27 19.15
N HIS A 25 -8.41 -19.28 18.60
CA HIS A 25 -9.07 -19.38 17.31
C HIS A 25 -8.19 -18.86 16.18
N TRP A 26 -8.28 -19.51 15.03
CA TRP A 26 -7.75 -19.00 13.77
C TRP A 26 -8.74 -17.98 13.18
N LEU A 27 -8.23 -16.81 12.84
CA LEU A 27 -9.00 -15.71 12.26
C LEU A 27 -8.43 -15.35 10.88
N PRO A 28 -9.27 -14.82 9.96
CA PRO A 28 -8.79 -14.25 8.70
C PRO A 28 -7.67 -13.22 8.93
N ASP A 29 -6.63 -13.29 8.11
CA ASP A 29 -5.56 -12.29 8.08
C ASP A 29 -5.76 -11.35 6.89
N HIS A 30 -5.91 -10.05 7.17
CA HIS A 30 -6.14 -9.02 6.16
C HIS A 30 -4.89 -8.19 5.84
N SER A 31 -3.72 -8.56 6.37
CA SER A 31 -2.47 -7.82 6.21
C SER A 31 -2.02 -7.68 4.76
N HIS A 32 -2.40 -8.62 3.88
CA HIS A 32 -2.14 -8.50 2.43
C HIS A 32 -2.79 -7.26 1.79
N ARG A 33 -3.73 -6.59 2.46
CA ARG A 33 -4.33 -5.31 2.04
C ARG A 33 -3.53 -4.09 2.46
N GLN A 34 -2.42 -4.27 3.16
CA GLN A 34 -1.46 -3.22 3.51
C GLN A 34 -0.60 -2.84 2.31
N HIS A 35 -1.25 -2.31 1.27
CA HIS A 35 -0.59 -1.89 0.05
C HIS A 35 0.35 -0.69 0.27
N HIS A 36 0.34 -0.05 1.44
CA HIS A 36 1.26 1.03 1.75
C HIS A 36 2.75 0.63 1.69
N VAL A 37 3.07 -0.67 1.74
CA VAL A 37 4.43 -1.20 1.49
C VAL A 37 5.02 -0.72 0.16
N GLY A 38 4.21 -0.68 -0.92
CA GLY A 38 4.72 -0.19 -2.20
C GLY A 38 4.98 1.32 -2.18
N LEU A 39 4.22 2.08 -1.39
CA LEU A 39 4.50 3.50 -1.19
C LEU A 39 5.78 3.72 -0.38
N ALA A 40 6.04 2.89 0.63
CA ALA A 40 7.30 2.89 1.36
C ALA A 40 8.49 2.57 0.45
N ILE A 41 8.34 1.62 -0.48
CA ILE A 41 9.36 1.30 -1.50
C ILE A 41 9.58 2.51 -2.42
N ALA A 42 8.52 3.16 -2.92
CA ALA A 42 8.65 4.36 -3.74
C ALA A 42 9.41 5.48 -3.00
N HIS A 43 9.07 5.70 -1.73
CA HIS A 43 9.78 6.66 -0.88
C HIS A 43 11.26 6.28 -0.74
N ASN A 44 11.59 5.01 -0.50
CA ASN A 44 12.97 4.56 -0.35
C ASN A 44 13.79 4.68 -1.64
N VAL A 45 13.18 4.45 -2.81
CA VAL A 45 13.81 4.70 -4.12
C VAL A 45 14.21 6.17 -4.25
N TRP A 46 13.31 7.09 -3.89
CA TRP A 46 13.59 8.53 -3.93
C TRP A 46 14.67 8.93 -2.92
N ARG A 47 14.56 8.48 -1.67
CA ARG A 47 15.54 8.76 -0.62
C ARG A 47 16.92 8.21 -0.95
N TYR A 48 17.00 7.04 -1.60
CA TYR A 48 18.25 6.50 -2.08
C TYR A 48 18.92 7.45 -3.07
N TYR A 49 18.17 7.89 -4.10
CA TYR A 49 18.68 8.87 -5.07
C TYR A 49 19.13 10.17 -4.41
N GLU A 50 18.34 10.74 -3.51
CA GLU A 50 18.71 11.97 -2.79
C GLU A 50 20.01 11.81 -1.98
N ALA A 51 20.23 10.63 -1.41
CA ALA A 51 21.40 10.35 -0.57
C ALA A 51 22.66 10.00 -1.38
N SER A 52 22.52 9.28 -2.49
CA SER A 52 23.65 8.77 -3.29
C SER A 52 24.00 9.65 -4.50
N GLY A 53 23.03 10.41 -5.01
CA GLY A 53 23.15 11.09 -6.32
C GLY A 53 23.15 10.13 -7.51
N ASP A 54 22.80 8.84 -7.32
CA ASP A 54 22.82 7.82 -8.37
C ASP A 54 21.66 8.02 -9.36
N ALA A 55 21.89 8.91 -10.32
CA ALA A 55 20.95 9.23 -11.38
C ALA A 55 20.78 8.07 -12.39
N GLU A 56 21.77 7.18 -12.53
CA GLU A 56 21.65 6.02 -13.43
C GLU A 56 20.61 5.04 -12.88
N PHE A 57 20.68 4.72 -11.59
CA PHE A 57 19.66 3.92 -10.92
C PHE A 57 18.28 4.57 -11.03
N LEU A 58 18.17 5.88 -10.76
CA LEU A 58 16.89 6.57 -10.82
C LEU A 58 16.30 6.54 -12.23
N HIS A 59 17.06 6.84 -13.28
CA HIS A 59 16.54 6.88 -14.65
C HIS A 59 16.29 5.50 -15.27
N THR A 60 16.76 4.43 -14.65
CA THR A 60 16.53 3.05 -15.09
C THR A 60 15.54 2.34 -14.18
N LYS A 61 16.04 1.66 -13.13
CA LYS A 61 15.23 0.80 -12.26
C LYS A 61 14.31 1.60 -11.36
N GLY A 62 14.79 2.71 -10.80
CA GLY A 62 14.00 3.58 -9.93
C GLY A 62 12.75 4.13 -10.63
N ALA A 63 12.90 4.66 -11.85
CA ALA A 63 11.81 5.20 -12.64
C ALA A 63 10.75 4.13 -12.96
N GLU A 64 11.17 2.93 -13.37
CA GLU A 64 10.24 1.82 -13.62
C GLU A 64 9.46 1.45 -12.35
N MET A 65 10.13 1.31 -11.21
CA MET A 65 9.50 1.01 -9.92
C MET A 65 8.47 2.08 -9.55
N LEU A 66 8.86 3.37 -9.59
CA LEU A 66 7.99 4.51 -9.24
C LEU A 66 6.76 4.56 -10.14
N LEU A 67 6.94 4.40 -11.46
CA LEU A 67 5.84 4.40 -12.43
C LEU A 67 4.85 3.25 -12.21
N GLN A 68 5.33 2.04 -11.92
CA GLN A 68 4.46 0.90 -11.66
C GLN A 68 3.69 1.04 -10.34
N ILE A 69 4.32 1.61 -9.30
CA ILE A 69 3.65 1.91 -8.03
C ILE A 69 2.58 2.99 -8.23
N ALA A 70 2.91 4.08 -8.93
CA ALA A 70 1.94 5.14 -9.23
C ALA A 70 0.76 4.61 -10.06
N ARG A 71 1.02 3.79 -11.08
CA ARG A 71 -0.02 3.12 -11.89
C ARG A 71 -0.95 2.28 -11.03
N PHE A 72 -0.43 1.52 -10.07
CA PHE A 72 -1.27 0.74 -9.16
C PHE A 72 -2.22 1.65 -8.36
N TRP A 73 -1.71 2.73 -7.79
CA TRP A 73 -2.55 3.64 -6.99
C TRP A 73 -3.55 4.43 -7.82
N ALA A 74 -3.19 4.83 -9.03
CA ALA A 74 -4.12 5.44 -9.98
C ALA A 74 -5.28 4.49 -10.31
N ASN A 75 -5.02 3.19 -10.47
CA ASN A 75 -6.05 2.18 -10.72
C ASN A 75 -6.88 1.84 -9.47
N ALA A 76 -6.29 1.92 -8.27
CA ALA A 76 -6.97 1.63 -7.01
C ALA A 76 -7.89 2.78 -6.56
N ALA A 77 -7.62 4.01 -7.00
CA ALA A 77 -8.41 5.18 -6.69
C ALA A 77 -9.74 5.19 -7.47
N THR A 78 -10.84 5.47 -6.77
CA THR A 78 -12.18 5.55 -7.35
C THR A 78 -12.73 6.96 -7.18
N TRP A 79 -13.30 7.55 -8.23
CA TRP A 79 -13.96 8.85 -8.14
C TRP A 79 -15.28 8.71 -7.36
N ASP A 80 -15.51 9.61 -6.42
CA ASP A 80 -16.76 9.72 -5.66
C ASP A 80 -17.42 11.07 -6.01
N GLU A 81 -18.46 11.01 -6.85
CA GLU A 81 -19.18 12.20 -7.32
C GLU A 81 -19.81 13.00 -6.18
N SER A 82 -20.30 12.32 -5.13
CA SER A 82 -20.98 12.96 -4.00
C SER A 82 -20.05 13.82 -3.15
N LEU A 83 -18.76 13.45 -3.13
CA LEU A 83 -17.71 14.14 -2.38
C LEU A 83 -16.79 14.98 -3.28
N GLY A 84 -16.95 14.88 -4.61
CA GLY A 84 -16.13 15.59 -5.59
C GLY A 84 -14.64 15.26 -5.50
N ARG A 85 -14.28 14.02 -5.14
CA ARG A 85 -12.88 13.61 -4.94
C ARG A 85 -12.63 12.14 -5.23
N TYR A 86 -11.37 11.79 -5.49
CA TYR A 86 -10.93 10.40 -5.51
C TYR A 86 -10.82 9.82 -4.10
N ARG A 87 -11.09 8.53 -4.00
CA ARG A 87 -11.06 7.76 -2.75
C ARG A 87 -10.33 6.45 -2.96
N ILE A 88 -9.54 6.08 -1.95
CA ILE A 88 -8.90 4.77 -1.83
C ILE A 88 -9.67 4.00 -0.77
N ARG A 89 -10.16 2.82 -1.14
CA ARG A 89 -11.08 2.02 -0.32
C ARG A 89 -10.55 0.61 -0.10
N GLY A 90 -10.94 0.00 1.00
CA GLY A 90 -10.65 -1.42 1.26
C GLY A 90 -9.20 -1.75 1.59
N VAL A 91 -8.42 -0.77 2.06
CA VAL A 91 -6.99 -0.93 2.42
C VAL A 91 -6.81 -1.10 3.92
N VAL A 92 -5.68 -1.70 4.35
CA VAL A 92 -5.27 -1.66 5.76
C VAL A 92 -4.11 -0.68 5.90
N GLY A 93 -4.16 0.19 6.91
CA GLY A 93 -3.12 1.17 7.17
C GLY A 93 -1.99 0.60 8.03
N PRO A 94 -1.01 1.43 8.44
CA PRO A 94 0.06 1.00 9.35
C PRO A 94 -0.42 0.59 10.75
N ASP A 95 -1.58 1.07 11.17
CA ASP A 95 -2.25 0.57 12.36
C ASP A 95 -2.99 -0.73 12.03
N GLU A 96 -2.33 -1.85 12.32
CA GLU A 96 -2.81 -3.19 11.99
C GLU A 96 -4.01 -3.65 12.84
N TYR A 97 -4.34 -2.94 13.93
CA TYR A 97 -5.51 -3.30 14.74
C TYR A 97 -6.82 -2.94 14.07
N HIS A 98 -6.80 -2.01 13.11
CA HIS A 98 -8.00 -1.52 12.41
C HIS A 98 -8.05 -2.05 10.98
N GLU A 99 -8.62 -3.24 10.84
CA GLU A 99 -8.71 -3.92 9.54
C GLU A 99 -10.05 -3.70 8.81
N ALA A 100 -11.01 -2.98 9.38
CA ALA A 100 -12.31 -2.67 8.76
C ALA A 100 -12.93 -1.40 9.34
N CYS A 101 -13.78 -0.71 8.56
CA CYS A 101 -14.57 0.38 9.11
C CYS A 101 -15.64 -0.14 10.10
N PRO A 102 -15.99 0.62 11.14
CA PRO A 102 -17.05 0.22 12.08
C PRO A 102 -18.36 -0.08 11.35
N GLY A 103 -18.92 -1.28 11.59
CA GLY A 103 -20.17 -1.73 10.98
C GLY A 103 -20.07 -2.12 9.50
N ALA A 104 -18.87 -2.25 8.94
CA ALA A 104 -18.69 -2.69 7.56
C ALA A 104 -18.82 -4.21 7.41
N ASP A 105 -19.51 -4.66 6.36
CA ASP A 105 -19.64 -6.07 6.00
C ASP A 105 -18.40 -6.64 5.27
N ARG A 106 -17.42 -5.77 4.96
CA ARG A 106 -16.18 -6.13 4.27
C ARG A 106 -14.96 -5.63 5.03
N PRO A 107 -13.83 -6.35 4.99
CA PRO A 107 -12.58 -5.82 5.50
C PRO A 107 -12.07 -4.66 4.64
N GLY A 108 -11.07 -3.98 5.18
CA GLY A 108 -10.40 -2.80 4.67
C GLY A 108 -11.07 -1.49 5.11
N LEU A 109 -10.23 -0.53 5.48
CA LEU A 109 -10.57 0.85 5.74
C LEU A 109 -10.73 1.63 4.43
N ASP A 110 -11.61 2.62 4.47
CA ASP A 110 -11.70 3.63 3.43
C ASP A 110 -11.00 4.92 3.88
N ASP A 111 -10.29 5.56 2.95
CA ASP A 111 -9.59 6.83 3.15
C ASP A 111 -8.61 6.85 4.34
N ASN A 112 -7.84 5.76 4.51
CA ASN A 112 -6.75 5.74 5.49
C ASN A 112 -5.79 6.91 5.24
N ALA A 113 -5.59 7.77 6.25
CA ALA A 113 -4.86 9.03 6.09
C ALA A 113 -3.41 8.82 5.60
N TYR A 114 -2.69 7.86 6.19
CA TYR A 114 -1.31 7.55 5.81
C TYR A 114 -1.24 7.08 4.34
N THR A 115 -2.11 6.15 3.96
CA THR A 115 -2.18 5.63 2.60
C THR A 115 -2.52 6.73 1.59
N ASN A 116 -3.55 7.53 1.85
CA ASN A 116 -4.00 8.58 0.93
C ASN A 116 -2.94 9.66 0.72
N VAL A 117 -2.33 10.15 1.81
CA VAL A 117 -1.30 11.19 1.73
C VAL A 117 -0.08 10.67 0.97
N THR A 118 0.38 9.46 1.29
CA THR A 118 1.58 8.91 0.67
C THR A 118 1.34 8.58 -0.81
N ALA A 119 0.14 8.10 -1.18
CA ALA A 119 -0.24 7.85 -2.57
C ALA A 119 -0.35 9.14 -3.40
N ALA A 120 -0.82 10.23 -2.80
CA ALA A 120 -0.83 11.53 -3.45
C ALA A 120 0.60 12.06 -3.67
N CYS A 121 1.50 11.88 -2.70
CA CYS A 121 2.90 12.27 -2.81
C CYS A 121 3.73 11.39 -3.77
N SER A 122 3.32 10.15 -4.01
CA SER A 122 4.00 9.25 -4.96
C SER A 122 3.68 9.55 -6.42
N HIS A 123 2.68 10.40 -6.71
CA HIS A 123 2.47 10.89 -8.06
C HIS A 123 3.52 11.97 -8.35
N PRO A 124 4.35 11.80 -9.40
CA PRO A 124 5.27 12.85 -9.80
C PRO A 124 4.45 14.12 -10.06
N ARG A 125 4.80 15.20 -9.37
CA ARG A 125 4.39 16.54 -9.80
C ARG A 125 5.17 16.82 -11.08
N LEU A 126 4.62 16.40 -12.22
CA LEU A 126 5.06 16.87 -13.53
C LEU A 126 4.72 18.35 -13.68
#